data_AF-A0A2W2BXF8-F1
#
_entry.id   AF-A0A2W2BXF8-F1
#
_cell.length_a   1.000
_cell.length_b   1.000
_cell.length_c   1.000
_cell.angle_alpha   90.00
_cell.angle_beta   90.00
_cell.angle_gamma   90.00
#
_symmetry.space_group_name_H-M   'P 1'
#
loop_
_entity.id
_entity.type
_entity.pdbx_description
1 polymer ?
#
loop_
_entity_poly.entity_id
_entity_poly.type
_entity_poly.pdbx_seq_one_letter_code
_entity_poly.pdbx_strand_id
1 'polypeptide(L)'
;MNPDSDETPGAGTIVSFVSPANGTGRSSAVANVAWILASNGKRVLAVDWCAKTPRVYDYLRSFQVDAVPAADVLGEALTALVSPAPDEPP
;
A
#
# COMPACT_ATOMS: atom_id res chain seq x y z
N MET A 1 21.65 -1.30 -32.65
CA MET A 1 20.29 -1.59 -32.16
C MET A 1 20.43 -2.73 -31.18
N ASN A 2 20.39 -2.47 -29.87
CA ASN A 2 20.57 -3.52 -28.87
C ASN A 2 19.17 -3.88 -28.32
N PRO A 3 18.68 -5.12 -28.50
CA PRO A 3 17.35 -5.51 -28.04
C PRO A 3 17.28 -5.93 -26.56
N ASP A 4 18.38 -5.90 -25.81
CA ASP A 4 18.46 -6.51 -24.47
C ASP A 4 18.84 -5.55 -23.34
N SER A 5 18.32 -4.32 -23.31
CA SER A 5 18.27 -3.61 -22.02
C SER A 5 17.10 -4.16 -21.20
N ASP A 6 17.27 -5.37 -20.70
CA ASP A 6 16.40 -6.00 -19.73
C ASP A 6 16.53 -5.19 -18.43
N GLU A 7 15.74 -4.13 -18.35
CA GLU A 7 15.67 -3.23 -17.21
C GLU A 7 15.17 -4.07 -16.03
N THR A 8 16.10 -4.54 -15.19
CA THR A 8 15.73 -5.20 -13.93
C THR A 8 14.70 -4.30 -13.25
N PRO A 9 13.47 -4.77 -12.98
CA PRO A 9 12.44 -3.93 -12.39
C PRO A 9 13.03 -3.23 -11.19
N GLY A 10 13.14 -1.89 -11.25
CA GLY A 10 13.91 -1.13 -10.27
C GLY A 10 13.50 -1.54 -8.85
N ALA A 11 14.47 -2.02 -8.06
CA ALA A 11 14.20 -2.60 -6.75
C ALA A 11 13.37 -1.63 -5.89
N GLY A 12 12.13 -2.02 -5.57
CA GLY A 12 11.27 -1.27 -4.68
C GLY A 12 11.84 -1.25 -3.25
N THR A 13 11.70 -0.12 -2.55
CA THR A 13 12.09 -0.02 -1.15
C THR A 13 10.89 -0.31 -0.25
N ILE A 14 11.02 -1.29 0.65
CA ILE A 14 9.98 -1.60 1.65
C ILE A 14 10.39 -0.98 2.98
N VAL A 15 9.51 -0.13 3.53
CA VAL A 15 9.70 0.53 4.84
C VAL A 15 8.53 0.16 5.74
N SER A 16 8.82 -0.34 6.94
CA SER A 16 7.80 -0.71 7.94
C SER A 16 7.80 0.25 9.12
N PHE A 17 6.63 0.77 9.47
CA PHE A 17 6.42 1.66 10.62
C PHE A 17 5.83 0.85 11.79
N VAL A 18 6.68 0.44 12.73
CA VAL A 18 6.30 -0.39 13.88
C VAL A 18 6.29 0.40 15.18
N SER A 19 5.43 -0.01 16.12
CA SER A 19 5.39 0.55 17.48
C SER A 19 4.83 -0.48 18.45
N PRO A 20 5.34 -0.57 19.68
CA PRO A 20 4.77 -1.45 20.70
C PRO A 20 3.45 -0.92 21.27
N ALA A 21 3.16 0.37 21.11
CA ALA A 21 2.01 1.02 21.73
C ALA A 21 0.96 1.47 20.71
N ASN A 22 -0.30 1.51 21.17
CA ASN A 22 -1.42 2.06 20.42
C ASN A 22 -1.45 3.59 20.52
N GLY A 23 -2.11 4.25 19.57
CA GLY A 23 -2.30 5.71 19.61
C GLY A 23 -1.03 6.54 19.37
N THR A 24 0.08 5.92 18.96
CA THR A 24 1.38 6.58 18.74
C THR A 24 1.46 7.42 17.47
N GLY A 25 0.37 7.50 16.69
CA GLY A 25 0.33 8.25 15.43
C GLY A 25 0.95 7.51 14.25
N ARG A 26 1.19 6.19 14.33
CA ARG A 26 1.74 5.38 13.22
C ARG A 26 1.03 5.59 11.88
N SER A 27 -0.29 5.40 11.84
CA SER A 27 -1.06 5.55 10.59
C SER A 27 -1.01 6.99 10.06
N SER A 28 -0.98 7.99 10.95
CA SER A 28 -0.75 9.39 10.56
C SER A 28 0.63 9.59 9.95
N ALA A 29 1.68 9.01 10.55
CA ALA A 29 3.04 9.11 10.03
C ALA A 29 3.15 8.47 8.64
N VAL A 30 2.59 7.27 8.47
CA VAL A 30 2.53 6.58 7.16
C VAL A 30 1.80 7.43 6.12
N ALA A 31 0.64 7.99 6.45
CA ALA A 31 -0.13 8.83 5.52
C ALA A 31 0.66 10.07 5.06
N ASN A 32 1.31 10.77 5.99
CA ASN A 32 2.10 11.96 5.66
C ASN A 32 3.33 11.63 4.81
N VAL A 33 4.07 10.58 5.18
CA VAL A 33 5.26 10.16 4.40
C VAL A 33 4.86 9.73 3.00
N ALA A 34 3.78 8.95 2.87
CA ALA A 34 3.26 8.54 1.56
C ALA A 34 2.88 9.74 0.71
N TRP A 35 2.15 10.71 1.28
CA TRP A 35 1.77 11.94 0.58
C TRP A 35 2.96 12.76 0.11
N ILE A 36 3.97 12.96 0.97
CA ILE A 36 5.18 13.72 0.63
C ILE A 36 5.94 13.04 -0.51
N LEU A 37 6.15 11.73 -0.43
CA LEU A 37 6.85 10.98 -1.47
C LEU A 37 6.08 11.01 -2.81
N ALA A 38 4.77 10.79 -2.77
CA ALA A 38 3.92 10.84 -3.96
C ALA A 38 3.90 12.24 -4.60
N SER A 39 3.82 13.29 -3.77
CA SER A 39 3.88 14.70 -4.23
C SER A 39 5.21 15.05 -4.89
N ASN A 40 6.28 14.29 -4.61
CA ASN A 40 7.59 14.41 -5.26
C ASN A 40 7.75 13.45 -6.47
N GLY A 41 6.65 12.94 -7.02
CA GLY A 41 6.64 12.11 -8.23
C GLY A 41 7.10 10.67 -8.01
N LYS A 42 7.15 10.18 -6.76
CA LYS A 42 7.48 8.79 -6.46
C LYS A 42 6.22 7.91 -6.54
N ARG A 43 6.38 6.70 -7.06
CA ARG A 43 5.35 5.65 -6.98
C ARG A 43 5.36 5.06 -5.58
N VAL A 44 4.26 5.22 -4.84
CA VAL A 44 4.15 4.79 -3.44
C VAL A 44 2.94 3.88 -3.27
N LEU A 45 3.15 2.72 -2.64
CA LEU A 45 2.08 1.87 -2.13
C LEU A 45 2.08 1.97 -0.60
N ALA A 46 1.01 2.51 -0.03
CA ALA A 46 0.80 2.54 1.42
C ALA A 46 -0.13 1.40 1.82
N VAL A 47 0.34 0.51 2.70
CA VAL A 47 -0.46 -0.61 3.23
C VAL A 47 -0.69 -0.36 4.71
N ASP A 48 -1.94 -0.41 5.15
CA ASP A 48 -2.32 -0.24 6.56
C ASP A 48 -3.06 -1.50 7.06
N TRP A 49 -2.42 -2.23 7.97
CA TRP A 49 -3.02 -3.36 8.68
C TRP A 49 -3.66 -2.95 10.02
N CYS A 50 -3.92 -1.66 10.24
CA CYS A 50 -4.50 -1.19 11.49
C CYS A 50 -5.97 -1.62 11.64
N ALA A 51 -6.27 -2.34 12.72
CA ALA A 51 -7.62 -2.75 13.08
C ALA A 51 -8.49 -1.63 13.70
N LYS A 52 -7.95 -0.42 13.86
CA LYS A 52 -8.64 0.71 14.52
C LYS A 52 -8.50 2.00 13.72
N THR A 53 -9.52 2.84 13.79
CA THR A 53 -9.52 4.17 13.18
C THR A 53 -8.83 5.21 14.06
N PRO A 54 -8.27 6.29 13.48
CA PRO A 54 -8.17 6.56 12.03
C PRO A 54 -7.05 5.74 11.35
N ARG A 55 -7.38 5.16 10.20
CA ARG A 55 -6.49 4.42 9.30
C ARG A 55 -5.84 5.36 8.28
N VAL A 56 -4.80 4.92 7.60
CA VAL A 56 -4.14 5.66 6.51
C VAL A 56 -5.16 6.14 5.47
N TYR A 57 -6.10 5.27 5.08
CA TYR A 57 -7.18 5.64 4.17
C TYR A 57 -8.00 6.84 4.67
N ASP A 58 -8.30 6.90 5.97
CA ASP A 58 -9.12 7.97 6.55
C ASP A 58 -8.44 9.34 6.45
N TYR A 59 -7.10 9.37 6.47
CA TYR A 59 -6.30 10.59 6.25
C TYR A 59 -6.21 10.99 4.77
N LEU A 60 -6.14 10.01 3.86
CA LEU A 60 -5.89 10.26 2.44
C LEU A 60 -7.17 10.41 1.60
N ARG A 61 -8.32 9.98 2.10
CA ARG A 61 -9.59 9.95 1.35
C ARG A 61 -9.96 11.29 0.69
N SER A 62 -9.65 12.42 1.32
CA SER A 62 -9.99 13.76 0.79
C SER A 62 -9.17 14.15 -0.43
N PHE A 63 -8.05 13.45 -0.68
CA PHE A 63 -7.16 13.66 -1.82
C PHE A 63 -7.25 12.53 -2.85
N GLN A 64 -8.21 11.61 -2.68
CA GLN A 64 -8.39 10.48 -3.57
C GLN A 64 -8.93 10.95 -4.93
N VAL A 65 -8.18 10.66 -5.99
CA VAL A 65 -8.56 11.01 -7.38
C VAL A 65 -9.27 9.84 -8.07
N ASP A 66 -8.93 8.60 -7.69
CA ASP A 66 -9.50 7.39 -8.29
C ASP A 66 -9.57 6.25 -7.25
N ALA A 67 -10.42 5.25 -7.53
CA ALA A 67 -10.61 4.05 -6.74
C ALA A 67 -10.64 2.83 -7.66
N VAL A 68 -9.54 2.07 -7.67
CA VAL A 68 -9.41 0.84 -8.45
C VAL A 68 -9.50 -0.38 -7.53
N PRO A 69 -10.19 -1.46 -7.94
CA PRO A 69 -10.17 -2.72 -7.21
C PRO A 69 -8.73 -3.19 -7.01
N ALA A 70 -8.37 -3.56 -5.77
CA ALA A 70 -7.01 -3.98 -5.46
C ALA A 70 -6.55 -5.16 -6.34
N ALA A 71 -7.48 -6.05 -6.71
CA ALA A 71 -7.23 -7.19 -7.60
C ALA A 71 -6.69 -6.79 -8.98
N ASP A 72 -7.05 -5.60 -9.46
CA ASP A 72 -6.64 -5.11 -10.78
C ASP A 72 -5.23 -4.51 -10.77
N VAL A 73 -4.69 -4.23 -9.58
CA VAL A 73 -3.41 -3.50 -9.39
C VAL A 73 -2.37 -4.35 -8.69
N LEU A 74 -2.80 -5.17 -7.73
CA LEU A 74 -1.98 -6.13 -7.04
C LEU A 74 -1.99 -7.39 -7.92
N GLY A 75 -0.86 -7.69 -8.56
CA GLY A 75 -0.75 -8.87 -9.42
C GLY A 75 -1.26 -10.15 -8.73
N GLU A 76 -1.57 -11.18 -9.52
CA GLU A 76 -2.30 -12.38 -9.07
C GLU A 76 -1.81 -12.96 -7.73
N ALA A 77 -0.50 -13.01 -7.52
CA ALA A 77 0.11 -13.54 -6.30
C ALA A 77 -0.30 -12.78 -5.03
N LEU A 78 -0.37 -11.44 -5.07
CA LEU A 78 -0.80 -10.65 -3.92
C LEU A 78 -2.31 -10.75 -3.75
N THR A 79 -3.08 -10.71 -4.84
CA THR A 79 -4.55 -10.85 -4.80
C THR A 79 -4.99 -12.16 -4.17
N ALA A 80 -4.29 -13.27 -4.45
CA ALA A 80 -4.53 -14.56 -3.80
C ALA A 80 -4.26 -14.54 -2.29
N LEU A 81 -3.36 -13.68 -1.80
CA LEU A 81 -3.02 -13.55 -0.38
C LEU A 81 -3.98 -12.65 0.40
N VAL A 82 -4.63 -11.68 -0.25
CA VAL A 82 -5.57 -10.73 0.40
C VAL A 82 -7.05 -11.11 0.21
N SER A 83 -7.37 -12.07 -0.65
CA SER A 83 -8.74 -12.57 -0.80
C SER A 83 -9.05 -13.56 0.33
N PRO A 84 -10.18 -13.40 1.05
CA PRO A 84 -10.62 -14.43 1.98
C PRO A 84 -10.80 -15.74 1.21
N ALA A 85 -10.29 -16.86 1.77
CA ALA A 85 -10.59 -18.17 1.23
C ALA A 85 -12.13 -18.32 1.14
N PRO A 86 -12.68 -18.90 0.06
CA PRO A 86 -14.11 -19.19 0.02
C PRO A 86 -14.45 -20.04 1.24
N ASP A 87 -15.48 -19.63 1.99
CA ASP A 87 -15.94 -20.35 3.19
C ASP A 87 -16.04 -21.84 2.86
N GLU A 88 -15.25 -22.67 3.56
CA GLU A 88 -15.40 -24.12 3.48
C GLU A 88 -16.78 -24.45 4.06
N PRO A 89 -17.61 -25.25 3.36
CA PRO A 89 -18.95 -25.56 3.85
C PRO A 89 -18.87 -26.31 5.19
N PRO A 90 -19.90 -26.17 6.05
CA PRO A 90 -19.90 -26.69 7.42
C PRO A 90 -19.75 -28.21 7.50
#